data_AF-A0A101WYF7-F1
#
_entry.id   AF-A0A101WYF7-F1
#
_cell.length_a   1.000
_cell.length_b   1.000
_cell.length_c   1.000
_cell.angle_alpha   90.00
_cell.angle_beta   90.00
_cell.angle_gamma   90.00
#
_symmetry.space_group_name_H-M   'P 1'
#
loop_
_entity.id
_entity.type
_entity.pdbx_description
1 polymer ?
#
loop_
_entity_poly.entity_id
_entity_poly.type
_entity_poly.pdbx_seq_one_letter_code
_entity_poly.pdbx_strand_id
1 'polypeptide(L)'
;MSRANVQVKVKYCDGTWCNFQYFRCAKKALKIVRQGNKAVTQCTLFGGACIGYKCQYAVCDAHVMASDGRCLLDLRNMEIKERDIVKEAKQLDKQASVINKHLKKLGLKDYM
;
A
#
# COMPACT_ATOMS: atom_id res chain seq x y z
N MET A 1 31.21 -7.38 25.57
CA MET A 1 30.26 -7.86 24.55
C MET A 1 30.40 -7.00 23.31
N SER A 2 31.24 -7.44 22.37
CA SER A 2 31.54 -6.74 21.13
C SER A 2 30.36 -6.90 20.18
N ARG A 3 29.65 -5.81 19.85
CA ARG A 3 28.56 -5.84 18.87
C ARG A 3 29.18 -6.15 17.50
N ALA A 4 28.96 -7.36 16.99
CA ALA A 4 29.27 -7.70 15.62
C ALA A 4 28.55 -6.72 14.70
N ASN A 5 29.32 -5.93 13.96
CA ASN A 5 28.80 -4.96 13.00
C ASN A 5 28.32 -5.74 11.77
N VAL A 6 27.11 -6.29 11.87
CA VAL A 6 26.47 -7.01 10.76
C VAL A 6 26.10 -5.96 9.72
N GLN A 7 26.96 -5.82 8.70
CA GLN A 7 26.65 -5.04 7.50
C GLN A 7 25.57 -5.79 6.72
N VAL A 8 24.31 -5.53 7.06
CA VAL A 8 23.19 -5.94 6.22
C VAL A 8 23.30 -5.12 4.92
N LYS A 9 23.64 -5.76 3.80
CA LYS A 9 23.51 -5.15 2.47
C LYS A 9 22.03 -4.93 2.21
N VAL A 10 21.50 -3.81 2.70
CA VAL A 10 20.15 -3.37 2.39
C VAL A 10 20.13 -3.12 0.90
N LYS A 11 19.39 -3.96 0.21
CA LYS A 11 19.35 -4.02 -1.22
C LYS A 11 18.19 -3.04 -1.56
N TYR A 12 18.53 -1.91 -2.16
CA TYR A 12 17.60 -0.78 -2.34
C TYR A 12 16.88 -0.90 -3.68
N CYS A 13 15.74 -0.20 -3.82
CA CYS A 13 15.03 -0.12 -5.10
C CYS A 13 15.89 0.60 -6.13
N ASP A 14 16.65 -0.16 -6.92
CA ASP A 14 17.43 0.32 -8.05
C ASP A 14 16.57 0.42 -9.31
N GLY A 15 15.28 0.09 -9.24
CA GLY A 15 14.32 0.11 -10.34
C GLY A 15 14.27 -1.19 -11.16
N THR A 16 15.25 -2.08 -11.04
CA THR A 16 15.20 -3.45 -11.59
C THR A 16 14.69 -4.45 -10.56
N TRP A 17 15.01 -4.22 -9.28
CA TRP A 17 14.50 -4.99 -8.16
C TRP A 17 13.80 -4.04 -7.19
N CYS A 18 12.48 -3.97 -7.31
CA CYS A 18 11.64 -3.15 -6.46
C CYS A 18 10.36 -3.92 -6.11
N ASN A 19 10.38 -4.60 -4.96
CA ASN A 19 9.19 -5.26 -4.41
C ASN A 19 8.31 -4.30 -3.59
N PHE A 20 8.63 -3.00 -3.60
CA PHE A 20 7.80 -1.99 -2.94
C PHE A 20 6.64 -1.64 -3.88
N GLN A 21 5.51 -2.30 -3.69
CA GLN A 21 4.30 -2.20 -4.53
C GLN A 21 3.79 -0.77 -4.75
N TYR A 22 4.23 0.18 -3.93
CA TYR A 22 3.82 1.58 -3.95
C TYR A 22 4.95 2.57 -4.28
N PHE A 23 6.17 2.10 -4.53
CA PHE A 23 7.29 2.99 -4.84
C PHE A 23 7.19 3.47 -6.30
N ARG A 24 7.19 4.78 -6.51
CA ARG A 24 7.22 5.40 -7.84
C ARG A 24 8.16 6.60 -7.88
N CYS A 25 8.62 6.96 -9.07
CA CYS A 25 9.28 8.24 -9.28
C CYS A 25 8.30 9.25 -9.87
N ALA A 26 8.14 10.39 -9.21
CA ALA A 26 7.37 11.53 -9.70
C ALA A 26 7.92 12.03 -11.05
N LYS A 27 7.08 12.77 -11.79
CA LYS A 27 7.43 13.36 -13.10
C LYS A 27 7.95 12.36 -14.15
N LYS A 28 7.60 11.07 -14.02
CA LYS A 28 8.14 9.98 -14.85
C LYS A 28 9.68 10.00 -14.88
N ALA A 29 10.30 10.34 -13.75
CA ALA A 29 11.75 10.47 -13.65
C ALA A 29 12.47 9.12 -13.77
N LEU A 30 11.78 7.99 -13.65
CA LEU A 30 12.33 6.65 -13.83
C LEU A 30 11.94 6.07 -15.19
N LYS A 31 12.93 5.59 -15.95
CA LYS A 31 12.74 4.84 -17.19
C LYS A 31 13.57 3.57 -17.17
N ILE A 32 12.95 2.45 -17.51
CA ILE A 32 13.66 1.18 -17.70
C ILE A 32 14.06 1.11 -19.18
N VAL A 33 15.36 1.00 -19.43
CA VAL A 33 15.97 0.94 -20.76
C VAL A 33 16.72 -0.36 -20.88
N ARG A 34 16.60 -1.05 -22.02
CA ARG A 34 17.48 -2.18 -22.32
C ARG A 34 18.82 -1.66 -22.86
N GLN A 35 19.89 -1.95 -22.14
CA GLN A 35 21.26 -1.81 -22.64
C GLN A 35 21.82 -3.21 -22.90
N GLY A 36 21.76 -3.64 -24.17
CA GLY A 36 22.12 -5.00 -24.57
C GLY A 36 21.21 -6.03 -23.90
N ASN A 37 21.82 -7.02 -23.24
CA ASN A 37 21.10 -8.09 -22.53
C ASN A 37 20.65 -7.72 -21.10
N LYS A 38 20.94 -6.51 -20.63
CA LYS A 38 20.57 -6.08 -19.27
C LYS A 38 19.52 -4.97 -19.32
N ALA A 39 18.49 -5.11 -18.48
CA ALA A 39 17.59 -3.99 -18.18
C ALA A 39 18.32 -3.07 -17.19
N VAL A 40 18.41 -1.79 -17.53
CA VAL A 40 19.03 -0.75 -16.71
C VAL A 40 17.99 0.33 -16.47
N THR A 41 18.00 0.88 -15.27
CA THR A 41 17.11 1.95 -14.87
C THR A 41 17.84 3.28 -14.94
N GLN A 42 17.22 4.22 -15.64
CA GLN A 42 17.81 5.53 -15.89
C GLN A 42 16.86 6.64 -15.45
N CYS A 43 17.46 7.73 -14.99
CA CYS A 43 16.74 8.95 -14.69
C CYS A 43 16.52 9.75 -15.99
N THR A 44 15.27 10.04 -16.33
CA THR A 44 14.94 10.79 -17.54
C THR A 44 15.26 12.28 -17.45
N LEU A 45 15.31 12.83 -16.23
CA LEU A 45 15.49 14.27 -16.02
C LEU A 45 16.95 14.72 -16.13
N PHE A 46 17.89 13.91 -15.63
CA PHE A 46 19.33 14.23 -15.64
C PHE A 46 20.16 13.28 -16.51
N GLY A 47 19.57 12.21 -17.04
CA GLY A 47 20.26 11.29 -17.94
C GLY A 47 21.27 10.34 -17.27
N GLY A 48 21.08 10.00 -15.98
CA GLY A 48 21.99 9.16 -15.20
C GLY A 48 21.39 7.83 -14.72
N ALA A 49 22.19 7.04 -14.00
CA ALA A 49 21.70 5.83 -13.33
C ALA A 49 20.70 6.16 -12.22
N CYS A 50 19.71 5.28 -12.00
CA CYS A 50 18.75 5.45 -10.90
C CYS A 50 19.44 5.29 -9.54
N ILE A 51 19.27 6.28 -8.65
CA ILE A 51 19.76 6.25 -7.26
C ILE A 51 18.73 5.73 -6.24
N GLY A 52 17.55 5.30 -6.71
CA GLY A 52 16.50 4.71 -5.90
C GLY A 52 15.79 5.70 -4.97
N TYR A 53 15.46 5.25 -3.76
CA TYR A 53 14.71 6.03 -2.75
C TYR A 53 15.39 7.33 -2.30
N LYS A 54 16.70 7.45 -2.50
CA LYS A 54 17.46 8.68 -2.22
C LYS A 54 17.20 9.78 -3.24
N CYS A 55 16.50 9.48 -4.33
CA CYS A 55 16.13 10.46 -5.34
C CYS A 55 15.11 11.44 -4.76
N GLN A 56 15.31 12.73 -5.00
CA GLN A 56 14.35 13.79 -4.64
C GLN A 56 12.96 13.61 -5.28
N TYR A 57 12.88 12.82 -6.36
CA TYR A 57 11.63 12.51 -7.05
C TYR A 57 11.04 11.16 -6.62
N ALA A 58 11.66 10.45 -5.69
CA ALA A 58 11.14 9.20 -5.16
C ALA A 58 9.92 9.49 -4.28
N VAL A 59 8.81 8.83 -4.59
CA VAL A 59 7.53 8.97 -3.88
C VAL A 59 6.94 7.60 -3.58
N CYS A 60 6.15 7.52 -2.51
CA CYS A 60 5.34 6.35 -2.22
C CYS A 60 3.87 6.69 -2.46
N ASP A 61 3.20 5.92 -3.32
CA ASP A 61 1.75 6.05 -3.54
C ASP A 61 0.96 5.82 -2.23
N ALA A 62 1.49 5.01 -1.30
CA ALA A 62 0.89 4.68 -0.01
C ALA A 62 1.03 5.77 1.07
N HIS A 63 1.33 7.01 0.66
CA HIS A 63 1.40 8.27 1.42
C HIS A 63 2.77 8.62 2.03
N VAL A 64 3.55 7.70 2.62
CA VAL A 64 4.82 8.07 3.29
C VAL A 64 5.98 7.13 2.94
N MET A 65 7.15 7.71 2.65
CA MET A 65 8.41 7.00 2.51
C MET A 65 9.24 7.12 3.79
N ALA A 66 9.63 6.00 4.36
CA ALA A 66 10.55 5.97 5.50
C ALA A 66 11.98 6.32 5.06
N SER A 67 12.82 6.75 6.01
CA SER A 67 14.22 7.12 5.76
C SER A 67 15.10 5.97 5.27
N ASP A 68 14.63 4.72 5.44
CA ASP A 68 15.25 3.50 4.93
C ASP A 68 14.79 3.14 3.50
N GLY A 69 13.86 3.92 2.92
CA GLY A 69 13.33 3.74 1.57
C GLY A 69 12.08 2.86 1.48
N ARG A 70 11.48 2.44 2.61
CA ARG A 70 10.23 1.65 2.60
C ARG A 70 9.01 2.54 2.47
N CYS A 71 8.03 2.09 1.69
CA CYS A 71 6.71 2.72 1.67
C CYS A 71 5.89 2.24 2.86
N LEU A 72 5.47 3.17 3.72
CA LEU A 72 4.60 2.92 4.85
C LEU A 72 3.19 3.44 4.53
N LEU A 73 2.18 2.74 5.04
CA LEU A 73 0.81 3.24 5.05
C LEU A 73 0.71 4.37 6.08
N ASP A 74 0.27 5.54 5.64
CA ASP A 74 -0.01 6.63 6.57
C ASP A 74 -1.30 6.36 7.34
N LEU A 75 -1.16 5.90 8.57
CA LEU A 75 -2.26 5.68 9.51
C LEU A 75 -2.90 7.00 9.97
N ARG A 76 -2.31 8.16 9.70
CA ARG A 76 -2.88 9.48 10.08
C ARG A 76 -4.05 9.89 9.20
N ASN A 77 -4.05 9.47 7.94
CA ASN A 77 -5.13 9.73 6.97
C ASN A 77 -6.08 8.55 6.79
N MET A 78 -5.78 7.41 7.41
CA MET A 78 -6.85 6.52 7.83
C MET A 78 -7.57 7.25 8.95
N GLU A 79 -8.46 8.18 8.58
CA GLU A 79 -9.65 8.41 9.39
C GLU A 79 -10.18 7.00 9.62
N ILE A 80 -9.90 6.49 10.82
CA ILE A 80 -10.75 5.54 11.48
C ILE A 80 -12.07 6.29 11.42
N LYS A 81 -12.86 6.08 10.36
CA LYS A 81 -14.31 6.04 10.51
C LYS A 81 -14.43 5.04 11.63
N GLU A 82 -14.46 5.53 12.87
CA GLU A 82 -14.92 4.77 14.00
C GLU A 82 -16.28 4.32 13.53
N ARG A 83 -16.30 3.11 12.99
CA ARG A 83 -17.51 2.43 12.61
C ARG A 83 -18.18 2.27 13.95
N ASP A 84 -19.07 3.21 14.24
CA ASP A 84 -19.81 3.26 15.47
C ASP A 84 -20.57 1.94 15.53
N ILE A 85 -20.02 0.99 16.27
CA ILE A 85 -20.44 -0.41 16.31
C ILE A 85 -21.93 -0.47 16.68
N VAL A 86 -22.39 0.51 17.46
CA VAL A 86 -23.78 0.69 17.86
C VAL A 86 -24.67 1.09 16.68
N LYS A 87 -24.20 1.95 15.76
CA LYS A 87 -24.94 2.30 14.54
C LYS A 87 -25.03 1.14 13.57
N GLU A 88 -23.95 0.39 13.37
CA GLU A 88 -23.94 -0.77 12.48
C GLU A 88 -24.83 -1.90 13.01
N ALA A 89 -24.77 -2.21 14.31
CA ALA A 89 -25.67 -3.16 14.96
C ALA A 89 -27.15 -2.78 14.79
N LYS A 90 -27.49 -1.50 15.01
CA LYS A 90 -28.87 -1.00 14.80
C LYS A 90 -29.36 -1.12 13.36
N GLN A 91 -28.47 -1.00 12.37
CA GLN A 91 -28.84 -1.20 10.97
C GLN A 91 -29.09 -2.68 10.65
N LEU A 92 -28.24 -3.56 11.18
CA LEU A 92 -28.40 -5.01 11.03
C LEU A 92 -29.69 -5.50 11.68
N ASP A 93 -30.04 -5.01 12.88
CA ASP A 93 -31.30 -5.34 13.56
C ASP A 93 -32.53 -4.91 12.74
N LYS A 94 -32.47 -3.73 12.11
CA LYS A 94 -33.56 -3.26 11.23
C LYS A 94 -33.71 -4.16 10.01
N GLN A 95 -32.61 -4.55 9.38
CA GLN A 95 -32.63 -5.45 8.24
C GLN A 95 -33.17 -6.83 8.62
N ALA A 96 -32.72 -7.39 9.74
CA ALA A 96 -33.23 -8.64 10.28
C ALA A 96 -34.74 -8.56 10.58
N SER A 97 -35.23 -7.46 11.14
CA SER A 97 -36.67 -7.25 11.38
C SER A 97 -37.50 -7.27 10.09
N VAL A 98 -36.99 -6.66 9.02
CA VAL A 98 -37.65 -6.68 7.70
C VAL A 98 -37.66 -8.11 7.15
N ILE A 99 -36.52 -8.78 7.14
CA ILE A 99 -36.39 -10.17 6.69
C ILE A 99 -37.37 -11.08 7.46
N ASN A 100 -37.43 -10.95 8.78
CA ASN A 100 -38.34 -11.73 9.63
C ASN A 100 -39.81 -11.48 9.30
N LYS A 101 -40.20 -10.25 8.97
CA LYS A 101 -41.57 -9.94 8.52
C LYS A 101 -41.89 -10.59 7.18
N HIS A 102 -40.93 -10.60 6.25
CA HIS A 102 -41.08 -11.25 4.95
C HIS A 102 -41.16 -12.78 5.08
N LEU A 103 -40.30 -13.40 5.89
CA LEU A 103 -40.33 -14.83 6.17
C LEU A 103 -41.64 -15.27 6.83
N LYS A 104 -42.15 -14.48 7.79
CA LYS A 104 -43.45 -14.74 8.43
C LYS A 104 -44.61 -14.69 7.44
N LYS A 105 -44.56 -13.81 6.43
CA LYS A 105 -45.58 -13.74 5.36
C LYS A 105 -45.51 -14.93 4.41
N LEU A 106 -44.32 -15.50 4.21
CA LEU A 106 -44.10 -16.66 3.35
C LEU A 106 -44.38 -18.00 4.05
N GLY A 107 -44.67 -17.99 5.35
CA GLY A 107 -44.96 -19.20 6.12
C GLY A 107 -43.73 -20.03 6.51
N LEU A 108 -42.51 -19.56 6.21
CA LEU A 108 -41.24 -20.24 6.52
C LEU A 108 -40.76 -19.94 7.95
N LYS A 109 -41.67 -20.02 8.93
CA LYS A 109 -41.40 -19.61 10.31
C LYS A 109 -40.42 -20.53 11.06
N ASP A 110 -40.19 -21.72 10.52
CA ASP A 110 -39.44 -22.82 11.17
C ASP A 110 -37.97 -22.94 10.71
N TYR A 111 -37.47 -22.03 9.86
CA TYR A 111 -36.09 -22.04 9.34
C TYR A 111 -35.14 -21.05 10.03
N MET A 112 -35.46 -20.61 11.26
CA MET A 112 -34.60 -19.78 12.11
C MET A 112 -34.35 -20.45 13.45
#